data_AF-A0A7V0Z4B1-F1
#
_entry.id   AF-A0A7V0Z4B1-F1
#
_cell.length_a   1.000
_cell.length_b   1.000
_cell.length_c   1.000
_cell.angle_alpha   90.00
_cell.angle_beta   90.00
_cell.angle_gamma   90.00
#
_symmetry.space_group_name_H-M   'P 1'
#
loop_
_entity.id
_entity.type
_entity.pdbx_description
1 polymer ?
#
loop_
_entity_poly.entity_id
_entity_poly.type
_entity_poly.pdbx_seq_one_letter_code
_entity_poly.pdbx_strand_id
1 'polypeptide(L)'
;MRGSILLLVIFTYLSCCTEKIKPTPRGELKVAWLSGLVGIDPTKDWGCAGAMKFIRLIYSPLYNEENQELGIAKGFKHSSDYTEWEFILKRDCYFHPDPCFKEGIRVANAYDVKYTFEKIKNSWPYLEPVITSRKSQSLIRSGCDFC
;
A
#
# COMPACT_ATOMS: atom_id res chain seq x y z
N MET A 1 37.59 33.72 -13.60
CA MET A 1 37.65 32.26 -13.34
C MET A 1 37.98 31.86 -11.89
N ARG A 2 38.42 32.75 -10.99
CA ARG A 2 38.73 32.39 -9.59
C ARG A 2 37.52 32.36 -8.64
N GLY A 3 36.46 33.11 -8.92
CA GLY A 3 35.26 33.18 -8.06
C GLY A 3 34.35 31.94 -8.12
N SER A 4 34.28 31.27 -9.27
CA SER A 4 33.38 30.13 -9.49
C SER A 4 33.82 28.86 -8.76
N ILE A 5 35.12 28.69 -8.52
CA ILE A 5 35.68 27.53 -7.79
C ILE A 5 35.37 27.64 -6.30
N LEU A 6 35.42 28.85 -5.73
CA LEU A 6 35.13 29.07 -4.31
C LEU A 6 33.67 28.76 -3.98
N LEU A 7 32.75 29.12 -4.88
CA LEU A 7 31.31 28.89 -4.74
C LEU A 7 30.94 27.40 -4.78
N LEU A 8 31.61 26.61 -5.63
CA LEU A 8 31.42 25.15 -5.71
C LEU A 8 31.92 24.44 -4.45
N VAL A 9 33.05 24.87 -3.88
CA VAL A 9 33.59 24.29 -2.64
C VAL A 9 32.71 24.60 -1.43
N ILE A 10 32.12 25.79 -1.36
CA ILE A 10 31.19 26.16 -0.28
C ILE A 10 29.88 25.35 -0.38
N PHE A 11 29.35 25.13 -1.59
CA PHE A 11 28.14 24.33 -1.80
C PHE A 11 28.33 22.85 -1.44
N THR A 12 29.48 22.26 -1.78
CA THR A 12 29.78 20.87 -1.42
C THR A 12 30.01 20.70 0.09
N TYR A 13 30.59 21.70 0.76
CA TYR A 13 30.78 21.68 2.21
C TYR A 13 29.46 21.82 2.98
N LEU A 14 28.57 22.72 2.54
CA LEU A 14 27.25 22.92 3.17
C LEU A 14 26.30 21.73 2.96
N SER A 15 26.43 20.99 1.86
CA SER A 15 25.57 19.83 1.58
C SER A 15 25.87 18.63 2.50
N CYS A 16 27.08 18.55 3.08
CA CYS A 16 27.50 17.45 3.94
C CYS A 16 27.13 17.62 5.43
N CYS A 17 26.66 18.81 5.84
CA CYS A 17 26.26 19.12 7.21
C CYS A 17 24.75 19.02 7.43
N THR A 18 24.05 18.15 6.69
CA THR A 18 22.67 17.82 7.02
C THR A 18 22.66 16.96 8.27
N GLU A 19 22.27 17.56 9.41
CA GLU A 19 22.07 16.85 10.65
C GLU A 19 21.12 15.67 10.41
N LYS A 20 21.55 14.46 10.77
CA LYS A 20 20.70 13.28 10.72
C LYS A 20 19.53 13.49 11.68
N ILE A 21 18.33 13.67 11.13
CA ILE A 21 17.08 13.76 11.90
C ILE A 21 17.01 12.51 12.78
N LYS A 22 17.15 12.69 14.09
CA LYS A 22 16.96 11.61 15.07
C LYS A 22 15.45 11.45 15.28
N PRO A 23 14.87 10.27 15.04
CA PRO A 23 13.44 10.07 15.27
C PRO A 23 13.12 10.27 16.75
N THR A 24 12.20 11.18 17.05
CA THR A 24 11.75 11.45 18.42
C THR A 24 10.90 10.27 18.89
N PRO A 25 11.27 9.53 19.95
CA PRO A 25 10.65 8.25 20.29
C PRO A 25 9.22 8.36 20.88
N ARG A 26 8.62 9.56 20.92
CA ARG A 26 7.28 9.83 21.50
C ARG A 26 6.55 11.00 20.82
N GLY A 27 6.60 11.07 19.50
CA GLY A 27 5.81 12.05 18.74
C GLY A 27 4.36 11.60 18.60
N GLU A 28 3.41 12.47 18.93
CA GLU A 28 2.01 12.31 18.51
C GLU A 28 1.81 13.09 17.21
N LEU A 29 1.39 12.40 16.14
CA LEU A 29 1.01 13.03 14.88
C LEU A 29 -0.51 13.19 14.85
N LYS A 30 -0.99 14.44 14.97
CA LYS A 30 -2.40 14.77 14.80
C LYS A 30 -2.67 15.10 13.34
N VAL A 31 -3.54 14.32 12.71
CA VAL A 31 -3.95 14.53 11.31
C VAL A 31 -5.43 14.85 11.27
N ALA A 32 -5.78 15.99 10.67
CA ALA A 32 -7.16 16.37 10.40
C ALA A 32 -7.54 15.88 8.99
N TRP A 33 -8.62 15.11 8.90
CA TRP A 33 -9.15 14.62 7.63
C TRP A 33 -10.40 15.42 7.25
N LEU A 34 -10.49 15.82 5.98
CA LEU A 34 -11.61 16.63 5.47
C LEU A 34 -12.90 15.81 5.27
N SER A 35 -12.80 14.49 5.25
CA SER A 35 -13.94 13.57 5.13
C SER A 35 -14.00 12.61 6.32
N GLY A 36 -15.23 12.30 6.75
CA GLY A 36 -15.48 11.32 7.80
C GLY A 36 -15.11 9.90 7.38
N LEU A 37 -14.87 9.04 8.38
CA LEU A 37 -14.67 7.61 8.17
C LEU A 37 -16.03 6.94 7.95
N VAL A 38 -16.23 6.38 6.76
CA VAL A 38 -17.43 5.60 6.41
C VAL A 38 -17.28 4.13 6.87
N GLY A 39 -16.04 3.65 6.90
CA GLY A 39 -15.65 2.33 7.37
C GLY A 39 -14.14 2.11 7.24
N ILE A 40 -13.69 0.92 7.63
CA ILE A 40 -12.26 0.53 7.66
C ILE A 40 -12.02 -0.82 6.97
N ASP A 41 -13.01 -1.36 6.26
CA ASP A 41 -12.90 -2.61 5.51
C ASP A 41 -12.52 -2.29 4.05
N PRO A 42 -11.27 -2.52 3.63
CA PRO A 42 -10.83 -2.19 2.27
C PRO A 42 -11.59 -2.93 1.17
N THR A 43 -12.32 -4.00 1.50
CA THR A 43 -13.10 -4.76 0.52
C THR A 43 -14.47 -4.14 0.23
N LYS A 44 -14.92 -3.17 1.05
CA LYS A 44 -16.25 -2.54 0.96
C LYS A 44 -16.18 -1.01 0.88
N ASP A 45 -15.25 -0.40 1.61
CA ASP A 45 -15.19 1.06 1.85
C ASP A 45 -14.25 1.79 0.88
N TRP A 46 -14.16 1.30 -0.36
CA TRP A 46 -13.33 1.87 -1.42
C TRP A 46 -13.96 3.17 -1.96
N GLY A 47 -13.13 4.16 -2.29
CA GLY A 47 -13.57 5.44 -2.88
C GLY A 47 -13.59 6.65 -1.93
N CYS A 48 -13.61 6.44 -0.60
CA CYS A 48 -13.39 7.54 0.35
C CYS A 48 -11.89 7.74 0.60
N ALA A 49 -11.34 8.87 0.15
CA ALA A 49 -9.92 9.19 0.30
C ALA A 49 -9.44 9.18 1.75
N GLY A 50 -10.29 9.59 2.70
CA GLY A 50 -10.00 9.55 4.14
C GLY A 50 -9.88 8.12 4.68
N ALA A 51 -10.85 7.27 4.36
CA ALA A 51 -10.83 5.85 4.75
C ALA A 51 -9.60 5.13 4.18
N MET A 52 -9.26 5.38 2.92
CA MET A 52 -8.11 4.72 2.29
C MET A 52 -6.77 5.09 2.93
N LYS A 53 -6.59 6.34 3.38
CA LYS A 53 -5.36 6.73 4.08
C LYS A 53 -5.21 6.00 5.42
N PHE A 54 -6.30 5.83 6.16
CA PHE A 54 -6.29 5.09 7.42
C PHE A 54 -6.07 3.59 7.18
N ILE A 55 -6.75 3.00 6.20
CA ILE A 55 -6.57 1.61 5.79
C ILE A 55 -5.11 1.30 5.46
N ARG A 56 -4.41 2.19 4.75
CA ARG A 56 -2.97 2.02 4.42
C ARG A 56 -2.05 2.00 5.64
N LEU A 57 -2.50 2.49 6.80
CA LEU A 57 -1.72 2.43 8.05
C LEU A 57 -1.90 1.10 8.79
N ILE A 58 -2.98 0.35 8.52
CA ILE A 58 -3.36 -0.85 9.28
C ILE A 58 -3.20 -2.12 8.43
N TYR A 59 -3.46 -2.04 7.13
CA TYR A 59 -3.40 -3.18 6.23
C TYR A 59 -2.16 -3.13 5.34
N SER A 60 -1.60 -4.31 5.07
CA SER A 60 -0.47 -4.48 4.16
C SER A 60 -0.89 -5.26 2.91
N PRO A 61 -0.64 -4.76 1.69
CA PRO A 61 -0.94 -5.48 0.46
C PRO A 61 0.08 -6.61 0.21
N LEU A 62 -0.16 -7.45 -0.80
CA LEU A 62 0.88 -8.35 -1.33
C LEU A 62 2.04 -7.55 -1.93
N TYR A 63 1.68 -6.54 -2.73
CA TYR A 63 2.59 -5.65 -3.44
C TYR A 63 1.97 -4.25 -3.50
N ASN A 64 2.78 -3.22 -3.27
CA ASN A 64 2.38 -1.83 -3.41
C ASN A 64 2.96 -1.27 -4.73
N GLU A 65 2.08 -0.95 -5.66
CA GLU A 65 2.47 -0.45 -6.98
C GLU A 65 3.05 0.96 -6.94
N GLU A 66 2.56 1.83 -6.04
CA GLU A 66 2.94 3.25 -5.99
C GLU A 66 4.42 3.45 -5.69
N ASN A 67 4.98 2.60 -4.83
CA ASN A 67 6.38 2.65 -4.42
C ASN A 67 7.18 1.41 -4.85
N GLN A 68 6.56 0.49 -5.60
CA GLN A 68 7.14 -0.78 -6.03
C GLN A 68 7.66 -1.65 -4.86
N GLU A 69 7.04 -1.55 -3.69
CA GLU A 69 7.47 -2.28 -2.50
C GLU A 69 6.67 -3.57 -2.27
N LEU A 70 7.37 -4.59 -1.79
CA LEU A 70 6.77 -5.86 -1.38
C LEU A 70 6.21 -5.76 0.05
N GLY A 71 4.89 -5.93 0.18
CA GLY A 71 4.18 -5.87 1.46
C GLY A 71 4.30 -7.19 2.23
N ILE A 72 3.21 -7.96 2.35
CA ILE A 72 3.25 -9.29 3.01
C ILE A 72 3.92 -10.37 2.16
N ALA A 73 4.07 -10.15 0.85
CA ALA A 73 4.89 -10.98 0.00
C ALA A 73 6.38 -10.63 0.17
N LYS A 74 7.26 -11.60 -0.05
CA LYS A 74 8.71 -11.39 -0.21
C LYS A 74 9.18 -11.52 -1.65
N GLY A 75 8.27 -11.85 -2.56
CA GLY A 75 8.53 -11.93 -3.99
C GLY A 75 7.35 -12.59 -4.71
N PHE A 76 7.38 -12.52 -6.03
CA PHE A 76 6.43 -13.20 -6.88
C PHE A 76 7.10 -13.67 -8.17
N LYS A 77 6.46 -14.63 -8.83
CA LYS A 77 6.80 -15.09 -10.18
C LYS A 77 5.53 -15.11 -11.00
N HIS A 78 5.67 -15.06 -12.31
CA HIS A 78 4.55 -15.22 -13.22
C HIS A 78 4.94 -16.17 -14.35
N SER A 79 3.94 -16.78 -14.96
CA SER A 79 4.10 -17.57 -16.19
C SER A 79 4.54 -16.67 -17.36
N SER A 80 5.09 -17.26 -18.42
CA SER A 80 5.58 -16.52 -19.60
C SER A 80 4.47 -15.76 -20.34
N ASP A 81 3.23 -16.22 -20.22
CA ASP A 81 2.02 -15.62 -20.79
C ASP A 81 1.29 -14.69 -19.80
N TYR A 82 1.82 -14.49 -18.60
CA TYR A 82 1.28 -13.61 -17.55
C TYR A 82 -0.13 -13.97 -17.05
N THR A 83 -0.59 -15.21 -17.30
CA THR A 83 -1.90 -15.70 -16.87
C THR A 83 -1.88 -16.24 -15.44
N GLU A 84 -0.73 -16.72 -14.98
CA GLU A 84 -0.54 -17.26 -13.63
C GLU A 84 0.48 -16.44 -12.85
N TRP A 85 0.16 -16.17 -11.58
CA TRP A 85 1.00 -15.44 -10.66
C TRP A 85 1.17 -16.24 -9.36
N GLU A 86 2.41 -16.45 -8.96
CA GLU A 86 2.77 -17.13 -7.72
C GLU A 86 3.40 -16.12 -6.76
N PHE A 87 2.76 -15.87 -5.61
CA PHE A 87 3.27 -15.00 -4.56
C PHE A 87 3.89 -15.82 -3.44
N ILE A 88 5.12 -15.45 -3.04
CA ILE A 88 5.81 -16.09 -1.93
C ILE A 88 5.65 -15.19 -0.70
N LEU A 89 5.00 -15.68 0.35
CA LEU A 89 4.72 -14.91 1.56
C LEU A 89 5.92 -14.85 2.53
N LYS A 90 6.01 -13.77 3.30
CA LYS A 90 6.88 -13.65 4.48
C LYS A 90 6.38 -14.60 5.58
N ARG A 91 7.29 -15.14 6.40
CA ARG A 91 6.95 -16.08 7.49
C ARG A 91 6.76 -15.37 8.84
N ASP A 92 7.11 -14.10 8.89
CA ASP A 92 7.22 -13.23 10.06
C ASP A 92 6.29 -12.01 9.94
N CYS A 93 5.19 -12.16 9.18
CA CYS A 93 4.10 -11.18 9.16
C CYS A 93 3.02 -11.63 10.14
N TYR A 94 2.71 -10.79 11.12
CA TYR A 94 1.75 -11.09 12.18
C TYR A 94 0.57 -10.12 12.10
N PHE A 95 -0.61 -10.61 12.46
CA PHE A 95 -1.75 -9.74 12.69
C PHE A 95 -1.54 -8.90 13.97
N HIS A 96 -2.16 -7.73 14.00
CA HIS A 96 -2.18 -6.91 15.21
C HIS A 96 -2.88 -7.66 16.35
N PRO A 97 -2.30 -7.69 17.57
CA PRO A 97 -2.98 -8.24 18.72
C PRO A 97 -4.15 -7.33 19.09
N ASP A 98 -5.34 -7.90 19.20
CA ASP A 98 -6.55 -7.17 19.60
C ASP A 98 -7.40 -8.05 20.53
N PRO A 99 -7.85 -7.54 21.70
CA PRO A 99 -8.63 -8.30 22.68
C PRO A 99 -9.93 -8.92 22.15
N CYS A 100 -10.50 -8.36 21.08
CA CYS A 100 -11.71 -8.87 20.46
C CYS A 100 -11.48 -10.19 19.73
N PHE A 101 -10.25 -10.48 19.33
CA PHE A 101 -9.86 -11.74 18.72
C PHE A 101 -9.19 -12.61 19.78
N LYS A 102 -9.82 -13.73 20.11
CA LYS A 102 -9.32 -14.67 21.14
C LYS A 102 -8.03 -15.41 20.73
N GLU A 103 -7.61 -15.23 19.48
CA GLU A 103 -6.41 -15.87 18.95
C GLU A 103 -5.18 -15.08 19.41
N GLY A 104 -4.16 -15.79 19.91
CA GLY A 104 -2.89 -15.18 20.30
C GLY A 104 -2.11 -14.62 19.10
N ILE A 105 -0.78 -14.60 19.21
CA ILE A 105 0.08 -14.17 18.10
C ILE A 105 -0.15 -15.10 16.89
N ARG A 106 -0.76 -14.56 15.83
CA ARG A 106 -1.08 -15.28 14.60
C ARG A 106 -0.26 -14.77 13.42
N VAL A 107 0.33 -15.70 12.69
CA VAL A 107 1.07 -15.44 11.45
C VAL A 107 0.11 -15.40 10.26
N ALA A 108 0.24 -14.37 9.42
CA ALA A 108 -0.47 -14.25 8.15
C ALA A 108 0.01 -15.32 7.16
N ASN A 109 -0.92 -15.97 6.48
CA ASN A 109 -0.64 -17.09 5.58
C ASN A 109 -1.51 -17.07 4.31
N ALA A 110 -1.35 -18.09 3.46
CA ALA A 110 -2.04 -18.16 2.17
C ALA A 110 -3.57 -18.27 2.29
N TYR A 111 -4.10 -18.81 3.39
CA TYR A 111 -5.55 -18.87 3.62
C TYR A 111 -6.13 -17.48 3.84
N ASP A 112 -5.40 -16.58 4.51
CA ASP A 112 -5.84 -15.20 4.73
C ASP A 112 -5.94 -14.45 3.41
N VAL A 113 -4.92 -14.61 2.55
CA VAL A 113 -4.90 -14.02 1.21
C VAL A 113 -6.08 -14.57 0.39
N LYS A 114 -6.24 -15.90 0.35
CA LYS A 114 -7.34 -16.55 -0.37
C LYS A 114 -8.69 -16.03 0.10
N TYR A 115 -8.91 -15.97 1.41
CA TYR A 115 -10.13 -15.47 2.01
C TYR A 115 -10.43 -14.03 1.58
N THR A 116 -9.44 -13.14 1.59
CA THR A 116 -9.62 -11.75 1.14
C THR A 116 -10.01 -11.66 -0.33
N PHE A 117 -9.35 -12.42 -1.22
CA PHE A 117 -9.71 -12.43 -2.65
C PHE A 117 -11.10 -13.01 -2.90
N GLU A 118 -11.47 -14.10 -2.22
CA GLU A 118 -12.81 -14.69 -2.31
C GLU A 118 -13.87 -13.71 -1.80
N LYS A 119 -13.59 -12.99 -0.72
CA LYS A 119 -14.47 -11.96 -0.18
C LYS A 119 -14.67 -10.81 -1.17
N ILE A 120 -13.60 -10.33 -1.81
CA ILE A 120 -13.71 -9.28 -2.84
C ILE A 120 -14.58 -9.76 -4.00
N LYS A 121 -14.28 -10.96 -4.54
CA LYS A 121 -15.04 -11.58 -5.63
C LYS A 121 -16.54 -11.68 -5.30
N ASN A 122 -16.88 -12.07 -4.08
CA ASN A 122 -18.28 -12.22 -3.65
C ASN A 122 -18.95 -10.90 -3.28
N SER A 123 -18.18 -9.89 -2.86
CA SER A 123 -18.72 -8.57 -2.50
C SER A 123 -18.95 -7.69 -3.72
N TRP A 124 -18.37 -8.05 -4.87
CA TRP A 124 -18.46 -7.30 -6.12
C TRP A 124 -19.02 -8.19 -7.24
N PRO A 125 -20.35 -8.29 -7.39
CA PRO A 125 -20.97 -9.14 -8.40
C PRO A 125 -20.71 -8.71 -9.85
N TYR A 126 -20.00 -7.59 -10.08
CA TYR A 126 -19.73 -7.00 -11.41
C TYR A 126 -18.24 -6.98 -11.80
N LEU A 127 -17.37 -7.72 -11.10
CA LEU A 127 -16.01 -7.94 -11.61
C LEU A 127 -16.08 -8.93 -12.78
N GLU A 128 -16.45 -8.44 -13.96
CA GLU A 128 -16.23 -9.20 -15.19
C GLU A 128 -14.73 -9.49 -15.33
N PRO A 129 -14.35 -10.71 -15.73
CA PRO A 129 -12.95 -11.03 -15.97
C PRO A 129 -12.40 -10.04 -17.01
N VAL A 130 -11.27 -9.40 -16.69
CA VAL A 130 -10.54 -8.57 -17.65
C VAL A 130 -10.03 -9.50 -18.75
N ILE A 131 -10.81 -9.62 -19.84
CA ILE A 131 -10.36 -10.29 -21.05
C ILE A 131 -9.28 -9.38 -21.64
N THR A 132 -8.01 -9.69 -21.39
CA THR A 132 -6.87 -9.03 -22.02
C THR A 132 -6.82 -9.40 -23.50
N SER A 133 -7.73 -8.82 -24.28
CA SER A 133 -7.55 -8.70 -25.72
C SER A 133 -6.59 -7.54 -25.96
N ARG A 134 -5.47 -7.82 -26.62
CA ARG A 134 -4.52 -6.79 -27.06
C ARG A 134 -5.25 -5.83 -27.99
N LYS A 135 -5.71 -4.69 -27.48
CA LYS A 135 -5.84 -3.43 -28.23
C LYS A 135 -6.05 -2.27 -27.27
N SER A 136 -5.24 -1.24 -27.53
CA SER A 136 -5.15 0.08 -26.92
C SER A 136 -6.44 0.72 -26.40
N GLN A 137 -6.29 1.41 -25.26
CA GLN A 137 -6.89 2.69 -24.87
C GLN A 137 -8.43 2.81 -24.87
N SER A 138 -9.02 3.02 -23.70
CA SER A 138 -9.65 4.29 -23.34
C SER A 138 -10.09 4.30 -21.88
N LEU A 139 -10.10 5.50 -21.30
CA LEU A 139 -10.44 5.85 -19.93
C LEU A 139 -11.60 5.04 -19.35
N ILE A 140 -11.38 4.37 -18.22
CA ILE A 140 -12.46 4.14 -17.25
C ILE A 140 -12.46 5.35 -16.31
N ARG A 141 -13.24 6.37 -16.68
CA ARG A 141 -13.82 7.31 -15.71
C ARG A 141 -15.11 6.66 -15.20
N SER A 142 -15.03 5.90 -14.13
CA SER A 142 -16.21 5.64 -13.29
C SER A 142 -16.22 6.70 -12.20
N GLY A 143 -17.19 7.62 -12.29
CA GLY A 143 -17.36 8.73 -11.36
C GLY A 143 -17.52 8.24 -9.91
N CYS A 144 -16.81 8.91 -9.00
CA CYS A 144 -17.21 9.01 -7.60
C CYS A 144 -17.99 10.32 -7.45
N ASP A 145 -19.26 10.32 -7.86
CA ASP A 145 -20.20 11.38 -7.47
C ASP A 145 -20.75 11.02 -6.09
N PHE A 146 -19.90 11.11 -5.05
CA PHE A 146 -20.31 11.25 -3.64
C PHE A 146 -19.06 11.62 -2.82
N CYS A 147 -18.69 12.90 -2.89
CA CYS A 147 -17.99 13.66 -1.86
C CYS A 147 -18.47 15.11 -1.97
#